data_AF-A0A943QSG3-F1
#
_entry.id   AF-A0A943QSG3-F1
#
_cell.length_a   1.000
_cell.length_b   1.000
_cell.length_c   1.000
_cell.angle_alpha   90.00
_cell.angle_beta   90.00
_cell.angle_gamma   90.00
#
_symmetry.space_group_name_H-M   'P 1'
#
loop_
_entity.id
_entity.type
_entity.pdbx_description
1 polymer ?
#
loop_
_entity_poly.entity_id
_entity_poly.type
_entity_poly.pdbx_seq_one_letter_code
_entity_poly.pdbx_strand_id
1 'polypeptide(L)'
;RSVIVVGPELKIYQCGLPKEMAIELFKPFVMKELVSNGTAHNIKNAKKMVEKLEPQVWDVLEDVIKEHPVMLNRAPTLHRLGIQAFEPILVEGKAIKLHPLVCTAFNADFDGDQMAVHLPLSVEAQAECRFMLLSPNNLLKPSDGGPVAVPSQDMVLGIYYLTQERPGEKGEGSFFRDMNEAILAYENGYITLQTKITIRCEKEMEDGTVMQQNVSSTLGRFLFNEILPQDLGYVDRTVPGNELALEVDFLVAKKQLKQILEKVINTHGATKTAEVLAVGEGIRTLTGELIAPSVATGDKVLVENGAGVNVKDGDDSVSIIREADILAVLA
;
A
#
# COMPACT_ATOMS: atom_id res chain seq x y z
N ARG A 1 -24.25 0.47 -9.38
CA ARG A 1 -23.70 -0.03 -8.09
C ARG A 1 -23.28 -1.48 -8.28
N SER A 2 -22.22 -1.92 -7.62
CA SER A 2 -21.83 -3.33 -7.56
C SER A 2 -21.12 -3.64 -6.24
N VAL A 3 -20.91 -4.93 -5.99
CA VAL A 3 -20.10 -5.43 -4.87
C VAL A 3 -18.65 -5.00 -5.07
N ILE A 4 -17.96 -4.67 -3.98
CA ILE A 4 -16.54 -4.36 -4.00
C ILE A 4 -15.68 -5.58 -3.67
N VAL A 5 -14.51 -5.66 -4.28
CA VAL A 5 -13.48 -6.66 -3.99
C VAL A 5 -12.12 -5.97 -3.87
N VAL A 6 -11.18 -6.62 -3.20
CA VAL A 6 -9.83 -6.06 -3.01
C VAL A 6 -9.05 -6.06 -4.33
N GLY A 7 -8.41 -4.93 -4.64
CA GLY A 7 -7.47 -4.78 -5.77
C GLY A 7 -6.13 -4.24 -5.29
N PRO A 8 -5.27 -5.08 -4.68
CA PRO A 8 -3.98 -4.64 -4.12
C PRO A 8 -2.97 -4.18 -5.18
N GLU A 9 -3.16 -4.55 -6.45
CA GLU A 9 -2.33 -4.14 -7.58
C GLU A 9 -2.60 -2.73 -8.08
N LEU A 10 -3.73 -2.14 -7.67
CA LEU A 10 -4.14 -0.81 -8.09
C LEU A 10 -3.30 0.25 -7.37
N LYS A 11 -3.10 1.40 -7.99
CA LYS A 11 -2.57 2.57 -7.28
C LYS A 11 -3.67 3.21 -6.45
N ILE A 12 -3.32 3.96 -5.39
CA ILE A 12 -4.28 4.58 -4.47
C ILE A 12 -5.31 5.51 -5.14
N TYR A 13 -4.97 6.11 -6.29
CA TYR A 13 -5.89 6.96 -7.07
C TYR A 13 -6.75 6.19 -8.09
N GLN A 14 -6.57 4.88 -8.22
CA GLN A 14 -7.22 4.05 -9.24
C GLN A 14 -8.34 3.20 -8.63
N CYS A 15 -9.35 2.89 -9.45
CA CYS A 15 -10.35 1.88 -9.13
C CYS A 15 -10.59 0.97 -10.33
N GLY A 16 -10.87 -0.31 -10.09
CA GLY A 16 -11.26 -1.22 -11.16
C GLY A 16 -12.76 -1.16 -11.41
N LEU A 17 -13.16 -0.76 -12.62
CA LEU A 17 -14.55 -0.80 -13.07
C LEU A 17 -14.81 -2.00 -13.98
N PRO A 18 -15.86 -2.80 -13.71
CA PRO A 18 -16.31 -3.84 -14.61
C PRO A 18 -16.59 -3.32 -16.02
N LYS A 19 -16.10 -4.03 -17.04
CA LYS A 19 -16.33 -3.71 -18.46
C LYS A 19 -17.80 -3.46 -18.80
N GLU A 20 -18.69 -4.35 -18.36
CA GLU A 20 -20.15 -4.23 -18.58
C GLU A 20 -20.72 -2.95 -17.95
N MET A 21 -20.23 -2.56 -16.77
CA MET A 21 -20.68 -1.34 -16.10
C MET A 21 -20.13 -0.09 -16.78
N ALA A 22 -18.85 -0.10 -17.16
CA ALA A 22 -18.21 1.02 -17.82
C ALA A 22 -18.88 1.33 -19.17
N ILE A 23 -19.22 0.31 -19.96
CA ILE A 23 -19.84 0.55 -21.27
C ILE A 23 -21.20 1.25 -21.17
N GLU A 24 -22.00 0.95 -20.15
CA GLU A 24 -23.30 1.61 -19.95
C GLU A 24 -23.14 3.02 -19.38
N LEU A 25 -22.18 3.25 -18.48
CA LEU A 25 -21.89 4.58 -17.93
C LEU A 25 -21.35 5.55 -19.00
N PHE A 26 -20.41 5.07 -19.82
CA PHE A 26 -19.70 5.89 -20.81
C PHE A 26 -20.33 5.83 -22.21
N LYS A 27 -21.47 5.16 -22.35
CA LYS A 27 -22.21 4.96 -23.62
C LYS A 27 -22.28 6.19 -24.53
N PRO A 28 -22.73 7.38 -24.07
CA PRO A 28 -22.81 8.55 -24.96
C PRO A 28 -21.44 9.04 -25.43
N PHE A 29 -20.40 8.90 -24.62
CA PHE A 29 -19.03 9.31 -24.96
C PHE A 29 -18.42 8.35 -25.98
N VAL A 30 -18.56 7.05 -25.76
CA VAL A 30 -18.11 6.01 -26.70
C VAL A 30 -18.81 6.15 -28.05
N MET A 31 -20.13 6.41 -28.06
CA MET A 31 -20.87 6.64 -29.31
C MET A 31 -20.38 7.87 -30.08
N LYS A 32 -20.03 8.95 -29.38
CA LYS A 32 -19.46 10.16 -29.99
C LYS A 32 -18.10 9.87 -30.60
N GLU A 33 -17.24 9.17 -29.88
CA GLU A 33 -15.88 8.85 -30.30
C GLU A 33 -15.85 7.88 -31.49
N LEU A 34 -16.71 6.86 -31.50
CA LEU A 34 -16.87 5.94 -32.64
C LEU A 34 -17.25 6.66 -33.94
N VAL A 35 -18.06 7.73 -33.87
CA VAL A 35 -18.42 8.53 -35.04
C VAL A 35 -17.28 9.47 -35.42
N SER A 36 -16.60 10.07 -34.43
CA SER A 36 -15.45 10.96 -34.65
C SER A 36 -14.30 10.27 -35.37
N ASN A 37 -14.00 9.02 -34.99
CA ASN A 37 -12.88 8.25 -35.53
C ASN A 37 -13.24 7.48 -36.82
N GLY A 38 -14.46 7.66 -37.34
CA GLY A 38 -14.91 7.07 -38.61
C GLY A 38 -15.28 5.58 -38.55
N THR A 39 -15.11 4.94 -37.39
CA THR A 39 -15.49 3.54 -37.14
C THR A 39 -17.00 3.31 -37.34
N ALA A 40 -17.81 4.30 -36.97
CA ALA A 40 -19.24 4.32 -37.22
C ALA A 40 -19.66 5.49 -38.13
N HIS A 41 -20.39 5.19 -39.20
CA HIS A 41 -20.87 6.22 -40.14
C HIS A 41 -21.90 7.21 -39.53
N ASN A 42 -22.65 6.80 -38.51
CA ASN A 42 -23.65 7.66 -37.85
C ASN A 42 -23.97 7.16 -36.43
N ILE A 43 -24.65 8.00 -35.64
CA ILE A 43 -25.01 7.72 -34.24
C ILE A 43 -25.88 6.45 -34.11
N LYS A 44 -26.75 6.16 -35.09
CA LYS A 44 -27.59 4.95 -35.07
C LYS A 44 -26.75 3.68 -35.24
N ASN A 45 -25.75 3.72 -36.11
CA ASN A 45 -24.81 2.61 -36.30
C ASN A 45 -23.94 2.43 -35.06
N ALA A 46 -23.38 3.53 -34.51
CA ALA A 46 -22.60 3.49 -33.27
C ALA A 46 -23.40 2.88 -32.11
N LYS A 47 -24.68 3.27 -31.94
CA LYS A 47 -25.57 2.67 -30.94
C LYS A 47 -25.69 1.15 -31.12
N LYS A 48 -25.88 0.68 -32.36
CA LYS A 48 -26.00 -0.75 -32.67
C LYS A 48 -24.70 -1.52 -32.41
N MET A 49 -23.54 -0.92 -32.70
CA MET A 49 -22.23 -1.53 -32.42
C MET A 49 -22.00 -1.68 -30.91
N VAL A 50 -22.34 -0.65 -30.13
CA VAL A 50 -22.25 -0.70 -28.66
C VAL A 50 -23.22 -1.72 -28.07
N GLU A 51 -24.47 -1.77 -28.52
CA GLU A 51 -25.46 -2.77 -28.05
C GLU A 51 -25.07 -4.21 -28.39
N LYS A 52 -24.33 -4.42 -29.48
CA LYS A 52 -23.79 -5.73 -29.87
C LYS A 52 -22.46 -6.08 -29.21
N LEU A 53 -21.86 -5.16 -28.45
CA LEU A 53 -20.56 -5.32 -27.81
C LEU A 53 -19.47 -5.75 -28.83
N GLU A 54 -19.43 -5.08 -29.98
CA GLU A 54 -18.42 -5.37 -31.00
C GLU A 54 -17.00 -5.11 -30.48
N PRO A 55 -15.98 -5.91 -30.90
CA PRO A 55 -14.63 -5.81 -30.33
C PRO A 55 -14.01 -4.41 -30.36
N GLN A 56 -14.26 -3.66 -31.44
CA GLN A 56 -13.74 -2.30 -31.65
C GLN A 56 -14.25 -1.28 -30.61
N VAL A 57 -15.36 -1.59 -29.92
CA VAL A 57 -15.93 -0.72 -28.89
C VAL A 57 -15.05 -0.72 -27.64
N TRP A 58 -14.34 -1.82 -27.35
CA TRP A 58 -13.50 -1.92 -26.15
C TRP A 58 -12.27 -1.03 -26.23
N ASP A 59 -11.63 -0.95 -27.40
CA ASP A 59 -10.47 -0.07 -27.62
C ASP A 59 -10.87 1.40 -27.42
N VAL A 60 -12.00 1.80 -28.00
CA VAL A 60 -12.54 3.16 -27.84
C VAL A 60 -12.99 3.43 -26.40
N LEU A 61 -13.54 2.43 -25.71
CA LEU A 61 -13.90 2.57 -24.30
C LEU A 61 -12.66 2.86 -23.45
N GLU A 62 -11.55 2.15 -23.68
CA GLU A 62 -10.30 2.34 -22.94
C GLU A 62 -9.71 3.75 -23.14
N ASP A 63 -9.81 4.30 -24.36
CA ASP A 63 -9.41 5.67 -24.64
C ASP A 63 -10.32 6.71 -23.97
N VAL A 64 -11.64 6.48 -23.97
CA VAL A 64 -12.63 7.41 -23.40
C VAL A 64 -12.56 7.48 -21.88
N ILE A 65 -12.30 6.36 -21.20
CA ILE A 65 -12.18 6.34 -19.74
C ILE A 65 -10.86 6.96 -19.26
N LYS A 66 -9.85 6.99 -20.14
CA LYS A 66 -8.54 7.54 -19.81
C LYS A 66 -8.70 9.02 -19.50
N GLU A 67 -8.16 9.41 -18.35
CA GLU A 67 -8.30 10.77 -17.82
C GLU A 67 -9.74 11.23 -17.51
N HIS A 68 -10.74 10.33 -17.46
CA HIS A 68 -12.09 10.66 -17.00
C HIS A 68 -12.34 10.09 -15.58
N PRO A 69 -12.24 10.92 -14.52
CA PRO A 69 -12.40 10.44 -13.14
C PRO A 69 -13.85 9.99 -12.87
N VAL A 70 -14.01 9.01 -11.98
CA VAL A 70 -15.31 8.57 -11.47
C VAL A 70 -15.37 8.77 -9.96
N MET A 71 -16.56 9.01 -9.42
CA MET A 71 -16.77 9.12 -7.98
C MET A 71 -17.33 7.81 -7.43
N LEU A 72 -16.70 7.27 -6.38
CA LEU A 72 -17.23 6.16 -5.60
C LEU A 72 -17.88 6.67 -4.34
N ASN A 73 -19.02 6.08 -3.98
CA ASN A 73 -19.78 6.41 -2.78
C ASN A 73 -20.26 5.13 -2.08
N ARG A 74 -20.06 5.05 -0.76
CA ARG A 74 -20.63 4.03 0.10
C ARG A 74 -21.71 4.63 1.00
N ALA A 75 -22.90 4.03 0.97
CA ALA A 75 -23.99 4.40 1.87
C ALA A 75 -23.94 3.54 3.14
N PRO A 76 -24.20 4.11 4.33
CA PRO A 76 -24.48 5.52 4.62
C PRO A 76 -23.22 6.40 4.61
N THR A 77 -23.33 7.63 4.09
CA THR A 77 -22.21 8.59 4.02
C THR A 77 -22.18 9.45 5.30
N LEU A 78 -21.24 9.17 6.21
CA LEU A 78 -21.14 9.87 7.50
C LEU A 78 -20.28 11.14 7.47
N HIS A 79 -19.33 11.20 6.55
CA HIS A 79 -18.37 12.30 6.44
C HIS A 79 -17.91 12.47 4.99
N ARG A 80 -17.24 13.59 4.70
CA ARG A 80 -16.74 13.92 3.35
C ARG A 80 -15.95 12.79 2.68
N LEU A 81 -15.15 12.04 3.44
CA LEU A 81 -14.33 10.93 2.91
C LEU A 81 -15.13 9.71 2.42
N GLY A 82 -16.44 9.66 2.67
CA GLY A 82 -17.31 8.59 2.17
C GLY A 82 -17.65 8.73 0.68
N ILE A 83 -17.18 9.80 0.03
CA ILE A 83 -17.22 10.01 -1.41
C ILE A 83 -15.83 10.47 -1.86
N GLN A 84 -15.21 9.74 -2.78
CA GLN A 84 -13.91 10.09 -3.34
C GLN A 84 -13.89 9.84 -4.86
N ALA A 85 -13.00 10.54 -5.56
CA ALA A 85 -12.77 10.36 -6.98
C ALA A 85 -11.57 9.43 -7.24
N PHE A 86 -11.68 8.64 -8.30
CA PHE A 86 -10.69 7.68 -8.76
C PHE A 86 -10.59 7.70 -10.28
N GLU A 87 -9.43 7.31 -10.80
CA GLU A 87 -9.27 6.99 -12.21
C GLU A 87 -9.69 5.54 -12.48
N PRO A 88 -10.66 5.31 -13.37
CA PRO A 88 -11.14 3.97 -13.66
C PRO A 88 -10.15 3.17 -14.52
N ILE A 89 -9.93 1.91 -14.17
CA ILE A 89 -9.27 0.89 -15.00
C ILE A 89 -10.30 -0.19 -15.33
N LEU A 90 -10.33 -0.66 -16.56
CA LEU A 90 -11.19 -1.78 -16.94
C LEU A 90 -10.71 -3.07 -16.29
N VAL A 91 -11.62 -3.76 -15.60
CA VAL A 91 -11.37 -5.09 -15.03
C VAL A 91 -12.36 -6.09 -15.58
N GLU A 92 -11.89 -7.33 -15.69
CA GLU A 92 -12.76 -8.47 -15.97
C GLU A 92 -13.61 -8.81 -14.74
N GLY A 93 -14.82 -9.31 -14.99
CA GLY A 93 -15.79 -9.68 -13.96
C GLY A 93 -16.86 -8.62 -13.71
N LYS A 94 -17.55 -8.72 -12.56
CA LYS A 94 -18.73 -7.90 -12.22
C LYS A 94 -18.56 -7.02 -10.98
N ALA A 95 -17.47 -7.21 -10.23
CA ALA A 95 -17.21 -6.49 -8.99
C ALA A 95 -16.28 -5.28 -9.22
N ILE A 96 -16.46 -4.24 -8.43
CA ILE A 96 -15.57 -3.07 -8.44
C ILE A 96 -14.33 -3.43 -7.64
N LYS A 97 -13.14 -3.27 -8.21
CA LYS A 97 -11.90 -3.42 -7.44
C LYS A 97 -11.58 -2.12 -6.73
N LEU A 98 -11.35 -2.18 -5.43
CA LEU A 98 -10.99 -1.04 -4.60
C LEU A 98 -9.65 -1.25 -3.92
N HIS A 99 -8.90 -0.16 -3.81
CA HIS A 99 -7.64 -0.13 -3.10
C HIS A 99 -7.83 -0.35 -1.58
N PRO A 100 -7.04 -1.21 -0.91
CA PRO A 100 -7.24 -1.52 0.50
C PRO A 100 -7.06 -0.31 1.44
N LEU A 101 -6.13 0.61 1.14
CA LEU A 101 -5.91 1.81 1.98
C LEU A 101 -7.09 2.79 2.05
N VAL A 102 -8.02 2.75 1.09
CA VAL A 102 -9.19 3.64 1.11
C VAL A 102 -10.38 3.05 1.87
N CYS A 103 -10.32 1.76 2.23
CA CYS A 103 -11.40 1.08 2.93
C CYS A 103 -11.71 1.73 4.29
N THR A 104 -10.70 2.20 5.02
CA THR A 104 -10.89 2.95 6.27
C THR A 104 -11.66 4.25 6.05
N ALA A 105 -11.39 4.94 4.94
CA ALA A 105 -12.06 6.18 4.56
C ALA A 105 -13.54 5.94 4.21
N PHE A 106 -13.87 4.81 3.57
CA PHE A 106 -15.25 4.44 3.26
C PHE A 106 -15.95 3.67 4.41
N ASN A 107 -15.21 3.32 5.46
CA ASN A 107 -15.61 2.38 6.50
C ASN A 107 -16.04 1.01 5.94
N ALA A 108 -15.45 0.59 4.82
CA ALA A 108 -15.85 -0.56 4.02
C ALA A 108 -15.03 -1.81 4.33
N ASP A 109 -15.64 -2.97 4.15
CA ASP A 109 -15.00 -4.28 4.17
C ASP A 109 -15.36 -5.07 2.90
N PHE A 110 -14.79 -6.28 2.74
CA PHE A 110 -14.92 -7.08 1.52
C PHE A 110 -15.80 -8.33 1.71
N ASP A 111 -16.84 -8.23 2.55
CA ASP A 111 -17.73 -9.35 2.89
C ASP A 111 -19.07 -9.35 2.12
N GLY A 112 -19.26 -8.38 1.22
CA GLY A 112 -20.50 -8.20 0.45
C GLY A 112 -20.93 -6.76 0.27
N ASP A 113 -20.19 -5.82 0.86
CA ASP A 113 -20.37 -4.38 0.69
C ASP A 113 -20.50 -3.94 -0.77
N GLN A 114 -21.31 -2.90 -0.99
CA GLN A 114 -21.59 -2.36 -2.31
C GLN A 114 -21.34 -0.87 -2.38
N MET A 115 -20.79 -0.43 -3.51
CA MET A 115 -20.57 0.99 -3.79
C MET A 115 -21.32 1.46 -5.03
N ALA A 116 -21.75 2.71 -5.00
CA ALA A 116 -22.28 3.42 -6.15
C ALA A 116 -21.13 4.10 -6.91
N VAL A 117 -21.26 4.14 -8.23
CA VAL A 117 -20.34 4.83 -9.13
C VAL A 117 -21.10 5.97 -9.77
N HIS A 118 -20.55 7.17 -9.73
CA HIS A 118 -21.10 8.36 -10.35
C HIS A 118 -20.10 8.93 -11.36
N LEU A 119 -20.61 9.34 -12.53
CA LEU A 119 -19.79 9.87 -13.63
C LEU A 119 -19.95 11.40 -13.69
N PRO A 120 -18.92 12.21 -13.36
CA PRO A 120 -18.95 13.65 -13.58
C PRO A 120 -19.01 13.96 -15.09
N LEU A 121 -19.93 14.84 -15.51
CA LEU A 121 -20.15 15.11 -16.94
C LEU A 121 -19.47 16.38 -17.42
N SER A 122 -19.62 17.51 -16.70
CA SER A 122 -19.06 18.78 -17.13
C SER A 122 -17.55 18.84 -16.91
N VAL A 123 -16.86 19.68 -17.69
CA VAL A 123 -15.40 19.84 -17.59
C VAL A 123 -15.01 20.38 -16.21
N GLU A 124 -15.82 21.28 -15.66
CA GLU A 124 -15.64 21.85 -14.33
C GLU A 124 -15.77 20.77 -13.25
N ALA A 125 -16.76 19.88 -13.36
CA ALA A 125 -16.95 18.78 -12.42
C ALA A 125 -15.80 17.75 -12.49
N GLN A 126 -15.29 17.48 -13.70
CA GLN A 126 -14.12 16.61 -13.87
C GLN A 126 -12.85 17.23 -13.27
N ALA A 127 -12.64 18.53 -13.48
CA ALA A 127 -11.54 19.27 -12.88
C ALA A 127 -11.63 19.27 -11.34
N GLU A 128 -12.81 19.54 -10.78
CA GLU A 128 -13.04 19.48 -9.33
C GLU A 128 -12.74 18.08 -8.79
N CYS A 129 -13.18 17.02 -9.48
CA CYS A 129 -12.86 15.65 -9.08
C CYS A 129 -11.35 15.40 -9.03
N ARG A 130 -10.60 15.85 -10.05
CA ARG A 130 -9.15 15.68 -10.14
C ARG A 130 -8.39 16.44 -9.06
N PHE A 131 -8.75 17.70 -8.82
CA PHE A 131 -8.00 18.55 -7.90
C PHE A 131 -8.43 18.38 -6.44
N MET A 132 -9.72 18.18 -6.18
CA MET A 132 -10.30 18.26 -4.82
C MET A 132 -10.70 16.91 -4.24
N LEU A 133 -11.15 15.96 -5.07
CA LEU A 133 -11.76 14.71 -4.61
C LEU A 133 -10.90 13.47 -4.84
N LEU A 134 -9.81 13.58 -5.60
CA LEU A 134 -8.93 12.45 -5.88
C LEU A 134 -8.39 11.86 -4.57
N SER A 135 -8.39 10.53 -4.47
CA SER A 135 -8.04 9.83 -3.23
C SER A 135 -6.68 10.22 -2.60
N PRO A 136 -5.57 10.44 -3.35
CA PRO A 136 -4.28 10.85 -2.78
C PRO A 136 -4.30 12.22 -2.11
N ASN A 137 -5.28 13.08 -2.42
CA ASN A 137 -5.41 14.39 -1.78
C ASN A 137 -6.15 14.30 -0.43
N ASN A 138 -6.78 13.16 -0.16
CA ASN A 138 -7.68 12.94 0.97
C ASN A 138 -7.07 11.99 2.02
N LEU A 139 -5.77 12.11 2.27
CA LEU A 139 -5.03 11.29 3.24
C LEU A 139 -5.25 11.70 4.70
N LEU A 140 -5.78 12.89 4.95
CA LEU A 140 -5.99 13.44 6.29
C LEU A 140 -7.46 13.49 6.68
N LYS A 141 -7.74 13.23 7.96
CA LYS A 141 -9.07 13.34 8.56
C LYS A 141 -9.42 14.82 8.73
N PRO A 142 -10.59 15.27 8.25
CA PRO A 142 -11.05 16.63 8.50
C PRO A 142 -11.29 16.96 9.99
N SER A 143 -11.50 15.94 10.83
CA SER A 143 -11.87 16.11 12.25
C SER A 143 -10.70 16.47 13.16
N ASP A 144 -9.55 15.81 12.97
CA ASP A 144 -8.40 15.89 13.87
C ASP A 144 -7.07 16.09 13.13
N GLY A 145 -7.08 16.12 11.79
CA GLY A 145 -5.87 16.24 10.98
C GLY A 145 -4.99 14.99 10.99
N GLY A 146 -5.43 13.88 11.57
CA GLY A 146 -4.67 12.62 11.58
C GLY A 146 -4.76 11.87 10.24
N PRO A 147 -3.82 10.98 9.91
CA PRO A 147 -3.87 10.18 8.69
C PRO A 147 -5.04 9.19 8.71
N VAL A 148 -5.75 9.09 7.57
CA VAL A 148 -6.86 8.15 7.34
C VAL A 148 -6.35 6.84 6.75
N ALA A 149 -5.47 6.94 5.77
CA ALA A 149 -4.90 5.84 4.99
C ALA A 149 -3.74 5.19 5.77
N VAL A 150 -3.99 4.81 7.03
CA VAL A 150 -3.01 4.08 7.83
C VAL A 150 -3.11 2.59 7.44
N PRO A 151 -2.00 1.95 7.06
CA PRO A 151 -1.97 0.52 6.81
C PRO A 151 -2.55 -0.27 7.99
N SER A 152 -3.26 -1.36 7.70
CA SER A 152 -3.90 -2.19 8.72
C SER A 152 -3.64 -3.68 8.47
N GLN A 153 -3.92 -4.51 9.49
CA GLN A 153 -3.86 -5.97 9.41
C GLN A 153 -2.51 -6.47 8.84
N ASP A 154 -2.53 -7.16 7.70
CA ASP A 154 -1.38 -7.78 7.06
C ASP A 154 -0.23 -6.80 6.82
N MET A 155 -0.52 -5.55 6.46
CA MET A 155 0.52 -4.56 6.17
C MET A 155 1.30 -4.21 7.43
N VAL A 156 0.60 -4.07 8.56
CA VAL A 156 1.23 -3.80 9.85
C VAL A 156 2.07 -5.00 10.28
N LEU A 157 1.54 -6.22 10.08
CA LEU A 157 2.26 -7.44 10.44
C LEU A 157 3.54 -7.62 9.61
N GLY A 158 3.50 -7.33 8.30
CA GLY A 158 4.67 -7.36 7.42
C GLY A 158 5.75 -6.38 7.84
N ILE A 159 5.38 -5.12 8.12
CA ILE A 159 6.31 -4.09 8.61
C ILE A 159 6.87 -4.45 9.99
N TYR A 160 6.03 -4.98 10.88
CA TYR A 160 6.46 -5.43 12.21
C TYR A 160 7.51 -6.54 12.10
N TYR A 161 7.25 -7.56 11.29
CA TYR A 161 8.18 -8.65 11.06
C TYR A 161 9.49 -8.17 10.42
N LEU A 162 9.39 -7.25 9.45
CA LEU A 162 10.54 -6.67 8.76
C LEU A 162 11.45 -5.89 9.74
N THR A 163 10.86 -5.17 10.69
CA THR A 163 11.60 -4.30 11.63
C THR A 163 12.01 -4.99 12.94
N GLN A 164 11.56 -6.23 13.16
CA GLN A 164 11.92 -7.05 14.30
C GLN A 164 13.40 -7.44 14.27
N GLU A 165 14.06 -7.37 15.42
CA GLU A 165 15.44 -7.84 15.61
C GLU A 165 15.41 -9.13 16.42
N ARG A 166 16.16 -10.13 15.98
CA ARG A 166 16.29 -11.42 16.66
C ARG A 166 17.76 -11.71 16.96
N PRO A 167 18.16 -11.64 18.24
CA PRO A 167 19.51 -12.03 18.64
C PRO A 167 19.76 -13.52 18.39
N GLY A 168 20.96 -13.88 17.96
CA GLY A 168 21.38 -15.27 17.73
C GLY A 168 21.02 -15.84 16.36
N GLU A 169 20.53 -15.02 15.43
CA GLU A 169 20.23 -15.43 14.05
C GLU A 169 21.48 -15.62 13.20
N LYS A 170 21.34 -16.37 12.10
CA LYS A 170 22.45 -16.68 11.19
C LYS A 170 23.06 -15.41 10.60
N GLY A 171 24.38 -15.27 10.73
CA GLY A 171 25.13 -14.15 10.18
C GLY A 171 25.10 -12.88 11.04
N GLU A 172 24.74 -12.98 12.31
CA GLU A 172 24.85 -11.87 13.26
C GLU A 172 26.28 -11.31 13.33
N GLY A 173 26.41 -9.98 13.27
CA GLY A 173 27.69 -9.29 13.29
C GLY A 173 28.42 -9.26 11.95
N SER A 174 27.81 -9.74 10.87
CA SER A 174 28.38 -9.66 9.52
C SER A 174 28.54 -8.21 9.06
N PHE A 175 29.60 -7.96 8.29
CA PHE A 175 29.92 -6.67 7.72
C PHE A 175 29.77 -6.72 6.19
N PHE A 176 29.03 -5.76 5.62
CA PHE A 176 28.81 -5.65 4.19
C PHE A 176 29.28 -4.29 3.67
N ARG A 177 29.76 -4.28 2.43
CA ARG A 177 30.24 -3.08 1.75
C ARG A 177 29.10 -2.15 1.35
N ASP A 178 27.98 -2.69 0.90
CA ASP A 178 26.81 -1.93 0.45
C ASP A 178 25.50 -2.72 0.65
N MET A 179 24.37 -2.08 0.32
CA MET A 179 23.05 -2.71 0.43
C MET A 179 22.90 -3.92 -0.51
N ASN A 180 23.46 -3.84 -1.72
CA ASN A 180 23.31 -4.89 -2.72
C ASN A 180 24.00 -6.19 -2.28
N GLU A 181 25.15 -6.09 -1.64
CA GLU A 181 25.86 -7.24 -1.07
C GLU A 181 25.06 -7.88 0.07
N ALA A 182 24.40 -7.07 0.90
CA ALA A 182 23.53 -7.57 1.96
C ALA A 182 22.28 -8.27 1.39
N ILE A 183 21.66 -7.73 0.34
CA ILE A 183 20.54 -8.37 -0.36
C ILE A 183 20.99 -9.71 -0.98
N LEU A 184 22.15 -9.74 -1.64
CA LEU A 184 22.70 -10.96 -2.21
C LEU A 184 22.99 -12.02 -1.13
N ALA A 185 23.49 -11.61 0.03
CA ALA A 185 23.71 -12.51 1.16
C ALA A 185 22.39 -13.09 1.70
N TYR A 186 21.31 -12.30 1.69
CA TYR A 186 19.97 -12.75 2.04
C TYR A 186 19.42 -13.75 1.02
N GLU A 187 19.53 -13.46 -0.28
CA GLU A 187 19.09 -14.37 -1.35
C GLU A 187 19.80 -15.71 -1.33
N ASN A 188 21.09 -15.72 -0.95
CA ASN A 188 21.88 -16.94 -0.78
C ASN A 188 21.67 -17.63 0.58
N GLY A 189 20.85 -17.06 1.48
CA GLY A 189 20.52 -17.64 2.78
C GLY A 189 21.60 -17.53 3.85
N TYR A 190 22.58 -16.65 3.69
CA TYR A 190 23.65 -16.40 4.68
C TYR A 190 23.19 -15.52 5.85
N ILE A 191 22.20 -14.64 5.62
CA ILE A 191 21.59 -13.77 6.63
C ILE A 191 20.06 -13.83 6.54
N THR A 192 19.37 -13.44 7.61
CA THR A 192 17.90 -13.25 7.62
C THR A 192 17.54 -11.76 7.73
N LEU A 193 16.28 -11.39 7.44
CA LEU A 193 15.79 -10.00 7.53
C LEU A 193 15.99 -9.37 8.93
N GLN A 194 15.98 -10.20 9.97
CA GLN A 194 15.97 -9.82 11.39
C GLN A 194 17.36 -9.92 12.04
N THR A 195 18.37 -10.34 11.24
CA THR A 195 19.76 -10.46 11.67
C THR A 195 20.40 -9.09 11.81
N LYS A 196 21.14 -8.88 12.89
CA LYS A 196 21.92 -7.66 13.10
C LYS A 196 23.19 -7.68 12.24
N ILE A 197 23.29 -6.71 11.34
CA ILE A 197 24.37 -6.56 10.36
C ILE A 197 24.96 -5.15 10.44
N THR A 198 26.15 -4.97 9.88
CA THR A 198 26.75 -3.64 9.71
C THR A 198 26.97 -3.39 8.24
N ILE A 199 26.41 -2.31 7.70
CA ILE A 199 26.59 -1.90 6.32
C ILE A 199 27.39 -0.60 6.29
N ARG A 200 28.34 -0.50 5.36
CA ARG A 200 28.98 0.78 5.06
C ARG A 200 28.06 1.62 4.18
N CYS A 201 27.55 2.71 4.74
CA CYS A 201 26.75 3.70 4.01
C CYS A 201 27.67 4.81 3.51
N GLU A 202 27.51 5.17 2.23
CA GLU A 202 28.24 6.27 1.60
C GLU A 202 27.20 7.29 1.12
N LYS A 203 27.41 8.57 1.43
CA LYS A 203 26.54 9.65 0.93
C LYS A 203 27.40 10.83 0.50
N GLU A 204 27.07 11.37 -0.66
CA GLU A 204 27.63 12.62 -1.15
C GLU A 204 26.87 13.78 -0.49
N MET A 205 27.60 14.62 0.25
CA MET A 205 27.05 15.84 0.84
C MET A 205 26.92 16.95 -0.20
N GLU A 206 26.15 18.00 0.10
CA GLU A 206 25.95 19.16 -0.79
C GLU A 206 27.27 19.86 -1.18
N ASP A 207 28.31 19.69 -0.37
CA ASP A 207 29.66 20.23 -0.58
C ASP A 207 30.55 19.35 -1.50
N GLY A 208 30.03 18.23 -2.03
CA GLY A 208 30.76 17.29 -2.90
C GLY A 208 31.73 16.36 -2.16
N THR A 209 31.73 16.38 -0.82
CA THR A 209 32.45 15.43 0.02
C THR A 209 31.65 14.14 0.20
N VAL A 210 32.28 12.99 -0.09
CA VAL A 210 31.69 11.67 0.16
C VAL A 210 31.97 11.31 1.61
N MET A 211 30.93 11.27 2.43
CA MET A 211 31.03 10.79 3.80
C MET A 211 30.72 9.31 3.86
N GLN A 212 31.56 8.55 4.56
CA GLN A 212 31.39 7.12 4.78
C GLN A 212 31.17 6.86 6.26
N GLN A 213 30.14 6.08 6.59
CA GLN A 213 29.87 5.67 7.94
C GLN A 213 29.41 4.21 7.97
N ASN A 214 29.91 3.47 8.97
CA ASN A 214 29.42 2.14 9.25
C ASN A 214 28.18 2.24 10.14
N VAL A 215 27.05 1.73 9.65
CA VAL A 215 25.77 1.76 10.35
C VAL A 215 25.40 0.32 10.69
N SER A 216 25.09 0.06 11.96
CA SER A 216 24.65 -1.26 12.42
C SER A 216 23.15 -1.24 12.67
N SER A 217 22.43 -2.15 12.01
CA SER A 217 20.98 -2.35 12.16
C SER A 217 20.61 -3.73 11.58
N THR A 218 19.34 -3.98 11.25
CA THR A 218 18.91 -5.22 10.57
C THR A 218 18.65 -4.96 9.09
N LEU A 219 18.82 -5.99 8.24
CA LEU A 219 18.53 -5.86 6.80
C LEU A 219 17.10 -5.35 6.55
N GLY A 220 16.13 -5.83 7.33
CA GLY A 220 14.75 -5.38 7.18
C GLY A 220 14.55 -3.90 7.52
N ARG A 221 15.22 -3.37 8.56
CA ARG A 221 15.20 -1.93 8.86
C ARG A 221 15.88 -1.10 7.78
N PHE A 222 16.98 -1.60 7.20
CA PHE A 222 17.64 -0.99 6.06
C PHE A 222 16.69 -0.87 4.84
N LEU A 223 16.04 -1.96 4.45
CA LEU A 223 15.05 -1.98 3.37
C LEU A 223 13.87 -1.05 3.65
N PHE A 224 13.39 -1.00 4.90
CA PHE A 224 12.31 -0.10 5.28
C PHE A 224 12.70 1.39 5.17
N ASN A 225 13.95 1.72 5.48
CA ASN A 225 14.46 3.08 5.40
C ASN A 225 14.71 3.58 3.97
N GLU A 226 14.97 2.70 3.00
CA GLU A 226 15.05 3.11 1.58
C GLU A 226 13.75 3.72 1.07
N ILE A 227 12.63 3.30 1.66
CA ILE A 227 11.28 3.70 1.26
C ILE A 227 10.89 5.02 1.93
N LEU A 228 11.47 5.31 3.10
CA LEU A 228 11.17 6.50 3.87
C LEU A 228 12.10 7.66 3.52
N PRO A 229 11.58 8.90 3.48
CA PRO A 229 12.42 10.08 3.49
C PRO A 229 13.35 10.05 4.71
N GLN A 230 14.60 10.38 4.47
CA GLN A 230 15.66 10.36 5.48
C GLN A 230 15.78 11.76 6.12
N ASP A 231 14.69 12.36 6.54
CA ASP A 231 14.64 13.73 7.08
C ASP A 231 13.41 13.96 7.99
N LEU A 232 12.93 12.88 8.61
CA LEU A 232 11.70 12.88 9.43
C LEU A 232 11.94 13.36 10.88
N GLY A 233 13.16 13.75 11.23
CA GLY A 233 13.53 14.26 12.54
C GLY A 233 13.39 13.23 13.66
N TYR A 234 13.59 11.95 13.37
CA TYR A 234 13.82 10.92 14.39
C TYR A 234 15.28 10.84 14.80
N VAL A 235 16.19 11.16 13.87
CA VAL A 235 17.62 11.24 14.12
C VAL A 235 18.07 12.69 14.02
N ASP A 236 18.67 13.20 15.10
CA ASP A 236 19.33 14.50 15.10
C ASP A 236 20.66 14.41 14.35
N ARG A 237 20.64 14.79 13.07
CA ARG A 237 21.82 14.78 12.18
C ARG A 237 22.80 15.92 12.42
N THR A 238 22.48 16.82 13.34
CA THR A 238 23.38 17.89 13.81
C THR A 238 24.44 17.36 14.77
N VAL A 239 24.24 16.16 15.34
CA VAL A 239 25.23 15.49 16.18
C VAL A 239 26.25 14.77 15.29
N PRO A 240 27.57 15.02 15.47
CA PRO A 240 28.60 14.33 14.70
C PRO A 240 28.47 12.80 14.85
N GLY A 241 28.40 12.08 13.73
CA GLY A 241 28.23 10.63 13.71
C GLY A 241 26.78 10.12 13.62
N ASN A 242 25.77 11.00 13.51
CA ASN A 242 24.39 10.62 13.23
C ASN A 242 23.94 10.95 11.79
N GLU A 243 24.83 11.49 10.97
CA GLU A 243 24.50 12.02 9.64
C GLU A 243 23.98 10.95 8.67
N LEU A 244 24.43 9.68 8.84
CA LEU A 244 24.01 8.53 8.03
C LEU A 244 23.26 7.46 8.83
N ALA A 245 22.92 7.73 10.09
CA ALA A 245 22.13 6.79 10.87
C ALA A 245 20.72 6.65 10.26
N LEU A 246 20.15 5.45 10.38
CA LEU A 246 18.81 5.15 9.88
C LEU A 246 17.78 5.98 10.63
N GLU A 247 16.86 6.61 9.88
CA GLU A 247 15.78 7.39 10.44
C GLU A 247 14.86 6.55 11.34
N VAL A 248 14.60 5.30 10.94
CA VAL A 248 13.82 4.34 11.72
C VAL A 248 14.68 3.13 12.08
N ASP A 249 15.20 3.11 13.30
CA ASP A 249 15.98 1.98 13.85
C ASP A 249 15.29 1.31 15.06
N PHE A 250 13.97 1.30 15.08
CA PHE A 250 13.18 0.69 16.15
C PHE A 250 12.07 -0.18 15.58
N LEU A 251 11.50 -1.03 16.44
CA LEU A 251 10.38 -1.90 16.08
C LEU A 251 9.14 -1.07 15.73
N VAL A 252 8.62 -1.26 14.52
CA VAL A 252 7.48 -0.51 14.02
C VAL A 252 6.21 -1.33 14.18
N ALA A 253 5.40 -0.97 15.18
CA ALA A 253 4.01 -1.40 15.29
C ALA A 253 3.06 -0.34 14.73
N LYS A 254 1.75 -0.60 14.75
CA LYS A 254 0.72 0.27 14.19
C LYS A 254 0.78 1.72 14.67
N LYS A 255 1.04 1.92 15.97
CA LYS A 255 1.13 3.26 16.58
C LYS A 255 2.30 4.06 16.02
N GLN A 256 3.48 3.43 15.91
CA GLN A 256 4.69 4.03 15.38
C GLN A 256 4.53 4.34 13.89
N LEU A 257 3.92 3.43 13.13
CA LEU A 257 3.64 3.65 11.71
C LEU A 257 2.77 4.90 11.49
N LYS A 258 1.74 5.09 12.33
CA LYS A 258 0.91 6.31 12.29
C LYS A 258 1.75 7.58 12.52
N GLN A 259 2.65 7.57 13.50
CA GLN A 259 3.52 8.71 13.80
C GLN A 259 4.53 9.00 12.67
N ILE A 260 5.07 7.95 12.05
CA ILE A 260 5.97 8.08 10.89
C ILE A 260 5.20 8.75 9.74
N LEU A 261 3.99 8.28 9.42
CA LEU A 261 3.16 8.87 8.38
C LEU A 261 2.79 10.33 8.68
N GLU A 262 2.44 10.67 9.92
CA GLU A 262 2.17 12.06 10.34
C GLU A 262 3.38 12.95 10.06
N LYS A 263 4.60 12.51 10.40
CA LYS A 263 5.84 13.25 10.14
C LYS A 263 6.14 13.39 8.64
N VAL A 264 5.91 12.34 7.85
CA VAL A 264 6.10 12.38 6.38
C VAL A 264 5.15 13.42 5.77
N ILE A 265 3.87 13.40 6.14
CA ILE A 265 2.88 14.35 5.61
C ILE A 265 3.25 15.79 5.98
N ASN A 266 3.67 16.02 7.23
CA ASN A 266 4.00 17.36 7.70
C ASN A 266 5.27 17.94 7.03
N THR A 267 6.22 17.08 6.64
CA THR A 267 7.51 17.51 6.08
C THR A 267 7.46 17.63 4.56
N HIS A 268 6.85 16.64 3.87
CA HIS A 268 6.88 16.51 2.41
C HIS A 268 5.52 16.70 1.73
N GLY A 269 4.44 16.82 2.49
CA GLY A 269 3.08 16.93 1.96
C GLY A 269 2.50 15.61 1.45
N ALA A 270 1.27 15.68 0.91
CA ALA A 270 0.46 14.51 0.58
C ALA A 270 1.04 13.63 -0.54
N THR A 271 1.71 14.22 -1.54
CA THR A 271 2.22 13.49 -2.71
C THR A 271 3.30 12.48 -2.32
N LYS A 272 4.29 12.92 -1.53
CA LYS A 272 5.36 12.03 -1.08
C LYS A 272 4.83 10.96 -0.12
N THR A 273 3.86 11.32 0.74
CA THR A 273 3.20 10.32 1.59
C THR A 273 2.48 9.26 0.77
N ALA A 274 1.79 9.63 -0.31
CA ALA A 274 1.13 8.66 -1.19
C ALA A 274 2.15 7.70 -1.84
N GLU A 275 3.34 8.19 -2.21
CA GLU A 275 4.43 7.34 -2.70
C GLU A 275 4.92 6.37 -1.63
N VAL A 276 5.19 6.88 -0.41
CA VAL A 276 5.63 6.04 0.72
C VAL A 276 4.60 4.96 1.06
N LEU A 277 3.31 5.32 1.03
CA LEU A 277 2.21 4.38 1.24
C LEU A 277 2.17 3.31 0.14
N ALA A 278 2.29 3.70 -1.13
CA ALA A 278 2.28 2.77 -2.26
C ALA A 278 3.47 1.79 -2.23
N VAL A 279 4.65 2.25 -1.81
CA VAL A 279 5.83 1.37 -1.71
C VAL A 279 5.76 0.49 -0.45
N GLY A 280 5.17 0.99 0.64
CA GLY A 280 4.81 0.18 1.81
C GLY A 280 3.88 -0.99 1.49
N GLU A 281 3.03 -0.87 0.48
CA GLU A 281 2.24 -2.00 -0.04
C GLU A 281 3.08 -3.01 -0.82
N GLY A 282 4.13 -2.57 -1.53
CA GLY A 282 5.12 -3.46 -2.12
C GLY A 282 5.82 -4.33 -1.07
N ILE A 283 6.05 -3.80 0.14
CA ILE A 283 6.56 -4.58 1.28
C ILE A 283 5.56 -5.67 1.68
N ARG A 284 4.24 -5.44 1.61
CA ARG A 284 3.24 -6.48 1.87
C ARG A 284 3.37 -7.63 0.87
N THR A 285 3.64 -7.36 -0.41
CA THR A 285 3.83 -8.43 -1.41
C THR A 285 5.07 -9.25 -1.08
N LEU A 286 6.18 -8.58 -0.77
CA LEU A 286 7.43 -9.25 -0.38
C LEU A 286 7.26 -10.06 0.93
N THR A 287 6.72 -9.45 1.98
CA THR A 287 6.60 -10.07 3.31
C THR A 287 5.44 -11.07 3.40
N GLY A 288 4.34 -10.85 2.68
CA GLY A 288 3.19 -11.75 2.65
C GLY A 288 3.47 -13.07 1.95
N GLU A 289 4.26 -13.06 0.86
CA GLU A 289 4.74 -14.30 0.22
C GLU A 289 5.74 -15.05 1.10
N LEU A 290 6.52 -14.33 1.92
CA LEU A 290 7.58 -14.90 2.77
C LEU A 290 7.08 -15.40 4.14
N ILE A 291 6.07 -14.76 4.75
CA ILE A 291 5.72 -14.98 6.17
C ILE A 291 4.56 -15.97 6.34
N ALA A 292 3.72 -16.18 5.32
CA ALA A 292 2.54 -17.07 5.33
C ALA A 292 1.99 -17.41 6.74
N PRO A 293 1.58 -16.38 7.52
CA PRO A 293 1.28 -16.59 8.93
C PRO A 293 0.06 -17.50 9.05
N SER A 294 0.27 -18.68 9.63
CA SER A 294 -0.81 -19.63 9.92
C SER A 294 -1.17 -19.58 11.39
N VAL A 295 -2.45 -19.76 11.71
CA VAL A 295 -2.91 -19.97 13.09
C VAL A 295 -3.38 -21.42 13.22
N ALA A 296 -2.65 -22.21 14.00
CA ALA A 296 -3.02 -23.56 14.37
C ALA A 296 -3.50 -23.62 15.82
N THR A 297 -4.27 -24.66 16.17
CA THR A 297 -4.72 -24.88 17.56
C THR A 297 -3.54 -24.99 18.53
N GLY A 298 -2.36 -25.41 18.06
CA GLY A 298 -1.12 -25.49 18.85
C GLY A 298 -0.46 -24.14 19.15
N ASP A 299 -0.80 -23.07 18.42
CA ASP A 299 -0.27 -21.71 18.66
C ASP A 299 -0.94 -21.03 19.86
N LYS A 300 -2.09 -21.57 20.29
CA LYS A 300 -2.80 -21.14 21.50
C LYS A 300 -2.06 -21.64 22.73
N VAL A 301 -1.19 -20.79 23.29
CA VAL A 301 -0.57 -21.05 24.58
C VAL A 301 -1.61 -20.79 25.68
N LEU A 302 -2.26 -21.86 26.14
CA LEU A 302 -3.04 -21.83 27.37
C LEU A 302 -2.06 -21.62 28.53
N VAL A 303 -2.18 -20.50 29.24
CA VAL A 303 -1.39 -20.24 30.45
C VAL A 303 -1.97 -21.11 31.57
N GLU A 304 -1.44 -22.32 31.71
CA GLU A 304 -1.77 -23.22 32.81
C GLU A 304 -1.12 -22.71 34.10
N ASN A 305 -1.91 -22.09 34.96
CA ASN A 305 -1.55 -21.93 36.37
C ASN A 305 -1.56 -23.31 37.05
N GLY A 306 -0.45 -24.04 36.97
CA GLY A 306 -0.11 -25.14 37.86
C GLY A 306 0.06 -26.51 37.21
N ALA A 307 1.25 -27.09 37.45
CA ALA A 307 1.70 -28.46 37.18
C ALA A 307 2.02 -28.79 35.71
N GLY A 308 3.32 -28.99 35.45
CA GLY A 308 3.86 -29.04 34.09
C GLY A 308 3.75 -30.38 33.38
N VAL A 309 3.98 -30.31 32.07
CA VAL A 309 4.40 -31.41 31.22
C VAL A 309 5.35 -30.86 30.15
N ASN A 310 6.53 -31.47 30.05
CA ASN A 310 7.46 -31.31 28.93
C ASN A 310 6.84 -31.89 27.67
N VAL A 311 6.78 -31.11 26.58
CA VAL A 311 6.60 -31.65 25.23
C VAL A 311 7.70 -31.09 24.34
N LYS A 312 8.63 -31.98 23.95
CA LYS A 312 9.51 -31.80 22.79
C LYS A 312 8.69 -32.16 21.56
N ASP A 313 8.72 -31.35 20.51
CA ASP A 313 8.47 -31.86 19.17
C ASP A 313 9.14 -31.03 18.06
N GLY A 314 9.64 -31.76 17.06
CA GLY A 314 9.81 -31.36 15.66
C GLY A 314 10.88 -30.34 15.26
N ASP A 315 11.96 -30.81 14.61
CA ASP A 315 12.76 -30.01 13.68
C ASP A 315 11.89 -29.55 12.50
N ASP A 316 11.57 -28.26 12.45
CA ASP A 316 11.49 -27.43 11.25
C ASP A 316 11.45 -25.97 11.71
N SER A 317 12.43 -25.17 11.29
CA SER A 317 12.58 -23.77 11.69
C SER A 317 11.56 -22.89 10.98
N VAL A 318 10.29 -22.94 11.41
CA VAL A 318 9.27 -21.94 11.07
C VAL A 318 9.30 -20.86 12.15
N SER A 319 9.47 -19.60 11.75
CA SER A 319 9.43 -18.47 12.68
C SER A 319 8.00 -18.23 13.17
N ILE A 320 7.58 -18.91 14.25
CA ILE A 320 6.26 -18.73 14.86
C ILE A 320 6.17 -17.34 15.48
N ILE A 321 5.32 -16.47 14.93
CA ILE A 321 4.88 -15.24 15.62
C ILE A 321 3.81 -15.67 16.62
N ARG A 322 4.06 -15.49 17.92
CA ARG A 322 3.11 -15.91 18.95
C ARG A 322 1.83 -15.09 18.85
N GLU A 323 0.67 -15.71 19.04
CA GLU A 323 -0.66 -15.07 18.94
C GLU A 323 -0.80 -13.84 19.86
N ALA A 324 -0.14 -13.87 21.03
CA ALA A 324 -0.07 -12.73 21.95
C ALA A 324 0.68 -11.52 21.36
N ASP A 325 1.73 -11.76 20.58
CA ASP A 325 2.47 -10.71 19.89
C ASP A 325 1.63 -10.14 18.73
N ILE A 326 0.88 -10.98 18.01
CA ILE A 326 -0.03 -10.53 16.94
C ILE A 326 -1.10 -9.58 17.49
N LEU A 327 -1.73 -9.93 18.62
CA LEU A 327 -2.74 -9.09 19.26
C LEU A 327 -2.15 -7.76 19.78
N ALA A 328 -0.92 -7.77 20.31
CA ALA A 328 -0.23 -6.56 20.75
C ALA A 328 0.21 -5.66 19.57
N VAL A 329 0.45 -6.24 18.39
CA VAL A 329 0.87 -5.52 17.18
C VAL A 329 -0.29 -4.84 16.47
N LEU A 330 -1.46 -5.48 16.45
CA LEU A 330 -2.65 -4.98 15.76
C LEU A 330 -3.48 -3.98 16.57
N ALA A 331 -3.38 -4.02 17.91
CA ALA A 331 -4.02 -3.09 18.84
C ALA A 331 -3.43 -1.67 18.72
#